data_AF-A0A7X9FD20-F1
#
_entry.id   AF-A0A7X9FD20-F1
#
_cell.length_a   1.000
_cell.length_b   1.000
_cell.length_c   1.000
_cell.angle_alpha   90.00
_cell.angle_beta   90.00
_cell.angle_gamma   90.00
#
_symmetry.space_group_name_H-M   'P 1'
#
loop_
_entity.id
_entity.type
_entity.pdbx_description
1 polymer ?
#
loop_
_entity_poly.entity_id
_entity_poly.type
_entity_poly.pdbx_seq_one_letter_code
_entity_poly.pdbx_strand_id
1 'polypeptide(L)'
;MRSAAAKLIILPILVICMTIGLAGSARAAFIDEAQIKATVDAYAAVSGNAQIARFEKGVRQAAAFWREEDGSVADFDRFCRDNFIADPALLQQTADRLDAAFAAINGYFEMMGRELTWNLDIDTGPILPIDYMLGQYSPSAHVGDDLYKNKIAFVILLNFPKYSLEDRLRLGPSWTPSQWMQARLAGWFDSRIPPEVWQEQSQAITKAADYISNYNIYMHHLLTSDGKRPFPKGLRLLSHWNLRDELKALYAEKDGLARQKMIYALMGKIVRQEIPAAVINNPAVDWTLAINKVTISPEVDGPVRSDWKQTGAPGTVVDNAAEPCTRFQQILNMFHAERRIDAFYPHLPTVSDRRFQRDREIPEATIEQMFVSVLSSEAVAKTGKLIRKRLGRSLQPFDIWYDGFKLRSTISEDRLDSLTRAKYPTVAAFQADLGNILRGLGFDASQADYLTSKVTVDPARGSGHAAEPGRREDKAHLRTRVGADGMD
;
A
#
# COMPACT_ATOMS: atom_id res chain seq x y z
N MET A 1 -55.20 -45.94 -43.26
CA MET A 1 -56.31 -45.62 -42.34
C MET A 1 -55.86 -45.83 -40.91
N ARG A 2 -56.07 -44.81 -40.06
CA ARG A 2 -55.84 -44.72 -38.60
C ARG A 2 -54.37 -44.67 -38.16
N SER A 3 -53.74 -43.49 -38.00
CA SER A 3 -53.89 -42.47 -36.94
C SER A 3 -53.50 -42.97 -35.54
N ALA A 4 -52.35 -42.55 -35.03
CA ALA A 4 -52.22 -42.02 -33.68
C ALA A 4 -50.94 -41.16 -33.58
N ALA A 5 -51.15 -39.86 -33.34
CA ALA A 5 -50.12 -38.84 -33.20
C ALA A 5 -49.33 -39.02 -31.89
N ALA A 6 -48.01 -39.07 -31.98
CA ALA A 6 -47.13 -38.87 -30.84
C ALA A 6 -47.05 -37.38 -30.54
N LYS A 7 -47.79 -36.92 -29.52
CA LYS A 7 -47.65 -35.57 -28.96
C LYS A 7 -46.33 -35.48 -28.21
N LEU A 8 -45.42 -34.67 -28.75
CA LEU A 8 -44.23 -34.18 -28.09
C LEU A 8 -44.68 -33.29 -26.91
N ILE A 9 -44.59 -33.78 -25.67
CA ILE A 9 -44.80 -32.95 -24.49
C ILE A 9 -43.49 -32.20 -24.25
N ILE A 10 -43.44 -30.96 -24.72
CA ILE A 10 -42.42 -29.98 -24.32
C ILE A 10 -42.75 -29.60 -22.88
N LEU A 11 -41.98 -30.13 -21.94
CA LEU A 11 -42.00 -29.71 -20.55
C LEU A 11 -41.39 -28.29 -20.49
N PRO A 12 -42.11 -27.25 -20.03
CA PRO A 12 -41.46 -25.97 -19.78
C PRO A 12 -40.56 -26.15 -18.56
N ILE A 13 -39.24 -26.06 -18.77
CA ILE A 13 -38.28 -25.84 -17.69
C ILE A 13 -38.64 -24.47 -17.11
N LEU A 14 -39.40 -24.47 -16.02
CA LEU A 14 -39.64 -23.31 -15.20
C LEU A 14 -38.30 -22.98 -14.53
N VAL A 15 -37.53 -22.10 -15.16
CA VAL A 15 -36.38 -21.44 -14.51
C VAL A 15 -36.97 -20.57 -13.42
N ILE A 16 -37.04 -21.12 -12.19
CA ILE A 16 -37.23 -20.32 -10.99
C ILE A 16 -35.92 -19.52 -10.84
N CYS A 17 -35.90 -18.33 -11.42
CA CYS A 17 -35.02 -17.26 -10.95
C CYS A 17 -35.39 -16.99 -9.48
N MET A 18 -34.78 -17.73 -8.55
CA MET A 18 -34.59 -17.20 -7.21
C MET A 18 -33.69 -15.98 -7.37
N THR A 19 -34.32 -14.82 -7.49
CA THR A 19 -33.71 -13.57 -7.06
C THR A 19 -33.42 -13.74 -5.57
N ILE A 20 -32.23 -14.26 -5.27
CA ILE A 20 -31.60 -14.01 -3.96
C ILE A 20 -31.36 -12.50 -3.98
N GLY A 21 -32.36 -11.76 -3.49
CA GLY A 21 -32.17 -10.39 -3.08
C GLY A 21 -31.06 -10.43 -2.04
N LEU A 22 -29.88 -9.96 -2.43
CA LEU A 22 -28.90 -9.41 -1.50
C LEU A 22 -29.49 -8.12 -0.92
N ALA A 23 -30.62 -8.23 -0.23
CA ALA A 23 -30.93 -7.32 0.85
C ALA A 23 -29.95 -7.72 1.95
N GLY A 24 -28.81 -7.04 2.02
CA GLY A 24 -28.04 -7.03 3.25
C GLY A 24 -29.03 -6.67 4.34
N SER A 25 -29.30 -7.59 5.28
CA SER A 25 -30.13 -7.23 6.41
C SER A 25 -29.35 -6.15 7.16
N ALA A 26 -29.80 -4.90 7.00
CA ALA A 26 -29.36 -3.84 7.88
C ALA A 26 -29.79 -4.30 9.27
N ARG A 27 -28.84 -4.83 10.05
CA ARG A 27 -29.06 -5.15 11.45
C ARG A 27 -29.61 -3.88 12.08
N ALA A 28 -30.81 -3.97 12.66
CA ALA A 28 -31.43 -2.83 13.32
C ALA A 28 -30.43 -2.21 14.30
N ALA A 29 -30.29 -0.89 14.27
CA ALA A 29 -29.40 -0.18 15.17
C ALA A 29 -29.81 -0.47 16.63
N PHE A 30 -28.83 -0.68 17.52
CA PHE A 30 -29.11 -0.97 18.92
C PHE A 30 -29.76 0.22 19.64
N ILE A 31 -29.32 1.43 19.28
CA ILE A 31 -29.99 2.67 19.65
C ILE A 31 -30.82 3.11 18.44
N ASP A 32 -32.14 3.10 18.57
CA ASP A 32 -33.06 3.47 17.50
C ASP A 32 -33.35 4.97 17.45
N GLU A 33 -34.09 5.39 16.41
CA GLU A 33 -34.44 6.80 16.19
C GLU A 33 -35.33 7.36 17.30
N ALA A 34 -36.19 6.54 17.90
CA ALA A 34 -37.07 6.96 18.98
C ALA A 34 -36.25 7.29 20.24
N GLN A 35 -35.24 6.48 20.54
CA GLN A 35 -34.33 6.73 21.65
C GLN A 35 -33.44 7.94 21.41
N ILE A 36 -32.91 8.13 20.19
CA ILE A 36 -32.14 9.32 19.83
C ILE A 36 -32.99 10.56 20.09
N LYS A 37 -34.22 10.59 19.58
CA LYS A 37 -35.14 11.70 19.78
C LYS A 37 -35.44 11.95 21.26
N ALA A 38 -35.72 10.91 22.04
CA ALA A 38 -35.98 11.04 23.47
C ALA A 38 -34.78 11.64 24.23
N THR A 39 -33.56 11.22 23.89
CA THR A 39 -32.31 11.73 24.48
C THR A 39 -32.12 13.23 24.17
N VAL A 40 -32.39 13.63 22.92
CA VAL A 40 -32.30 15.03 22.46
C VAL A 40 -33.37 15.91 23.11
N ASP A 41 -34.62 15.46 23.16
CA ASP A 41 -35.73 16.19 23.76
C ASP A 41 -35.49 16.40 25.29
N ALA A 42 -34.95 15.38 25.97
CA ALA A 42 -34.59 15.48 27.39
C ALA A 42 -33.46 16.51 27.63
N TYR A 43 -32.44 16.55 26.77
CA TYR A 43 -31.39 17.57 26.85
C TYR A 43 -31.92 18.98 26.55
N ALA A 44 -32.79 19.12 25.55
CA ALA A 44 -33.41 20.40 25.18
C ALA A 44 -34.17 21.05 26.34
N ALA A 45 -34.90 20.23 27.10
CA ALA A 45 -35.68 20.67 28.25
C ALA A 45 -34.82 21.28 29.38
N VAL A 46 -33.58 20.81 29.55
CA VAL A 46 -32.68 21.25 30.64
C VAL A 46 -31.70 22.33 30.18
N SER A 47 -31.31 22.35 28.90
CA SER A 47 -30.28 23.24 28.34
C SER A 47 -30.79 24.59 27.80
N GLY A 48 -32.11 24.82 27.79
CA GLY A 48 -32.69 26.06 27.27
C GLY A 48 -32.48 26.25 25.76
N ASN A 49 -32.40 25.15 25.01
CA ASN A 49 -32.17 25.08 23.57
C ASN A 49 -30.80 25.52 23.03
N ALA A 50 -29.82 25.78 23.90
CA ALA A 50 -28.46 26.09 23.44
C ALA A 50 -27.76 24.85 22.87
N GLN A 51 -27.17 24.98 21.67
CA GLN A 51 -26.34 23.95 21.02
C GLN A 51 -27.02 22.60 20.71
N ILE A 52 -28.37 22.54 20.69
CA ILE A 52 -29.13 21.32 20.39
C ILE A 52 -28.67 20.66 19.09
N ALA A 53 -28.46 21.44 18.03
CA ALA A 53 -28.04 20.88 16.73
C ALA A 53 -26.69 20.13 16.81
N ARG A 54 -25.75 20.60 17.64
CA ARG A 54 -24.48 19.91 17.88
C ARG A 54 -24.69 18.67 18.74
N PHE A 55 -25.50 18.78 19.79
CA PHE A 55 -25.86 17.65 20.65
C PHE A 55 -26.52 16.52 19.85
N GLU A 56 -27.56 16.83 19.07
CA GLU A 56 -28.25 15.86 18.23
C GLU A 56 -27.30 15.18 17.24
N LYS A 57 -26.44 15.96 16.56
CA LYS A 57 -25.43 15.40 15.66
C LYS A 57 -24.49 14.45 16.41
N GLY A 58 -24.05 14.82 17.60
CA GLY A 58 -23.22 13.99 18.47
C GLY A 58 -23.90 12.69 18.92
N VAL A 59 -25.15 12.78 19.40
CA VAL A 59 -25.96 11.63 19.81
C VAL A 59 -26.14 10.65 18.67
N ARG A 60 -26.48 11.14 17.46
CA ARG A 60 -26.61 10.30 16.25
C ARG A 60 -25.29 9.62 15.88
N GLN A 61 -24.17 10.35 15.98
CA GLN A 61 -22.83 9.80 15.72
C GLN A 61 -22.46 8.70 16.71
N ALA A 62 -22.73 8.89 18.00
CA ALA A 62 -22.48 7.88 19.03
C ALA A 62 -23.40 6.66 18.89
N ALA A 63 -24.70 6.88 18.64
CA ALA A 63 -25.70 5.83 18.44
C ALA A 63 -25.35 4.88 17.30
N ALA A 64 -24.75 5.40 16.21
CA ALA A 64 -24.33 4.60 15.06
C ALA A 64 -23.28 3.51 15.39
N PHE A 65 -22.54 3.66 16.49
CA PHE A 65 -21.49 2.72 16.91
C PHE A 65 -21.75 2.06 18.26
N TRP A 66 -22.81 2.44 18.97
CA TRP A 66 -23.15 1.87 20.28
C TRP A 66 -23.73 0.45 20.10
N ARG A 67 -23.20 -0.49 20.87
CA ARG A 67 -23.56 -1.91 20.88
C ARG A 67 -24.00 -2.32 22.28
N GLU A 68 -24.60 -3.50 22.40
CA GLU A 68 -25.04 -4.04 23.69
C GLU A 68 -23.90 -4.14 24.72
N GLU A 69 -22.70 -4.52 24.27
CA GLU A 69 -21.47 -4.59 25.09
C GLU A 69 -21.02 -3.22 25.64
N ASP A 70 -21.53 -2.12 25.07
CA ASP A 70 -21.20 -0.78 25.53
C ASP A 70 -22.06 -0.31 26.71
N GLY A 71 -23.20 -0.95 26.93
CA GLY A 71 -24.17 -0.57 27.96
C GLY A 71 -25.59 -0.55 27.41
N SER A 72 -26.55 -0.51 28.34
CA SER A 72 -27.96 -0.46 28.00
C SER A 72 -28.36 0.86 27.32
N VAL A 73 -29.57 0.88 26.79
CA VAL A 73 -30.21 2.10 26.25
C VAL A 73 -30.21 3.24 27.29
N ALA A 74 -30.44 2.93 28.57
CA ALA A 74 -30.40 3.90 29.65
C ALA A 74 -28.97 4.40 29.95
N ASP A 75 -27.97 3.53 29.78
CA ASP A 75 -26.57 3.92 29.93
C ASP A 75 -26.11 4.84 28.80
N PHE A 76 -26.58 4.61 27.57
CA PHE A 76 -26.33 5.50 26.43
C PHE A 76 -26.89 6.91 26.67
N ASP A 77 -28.14 6.99 27.11
CA ASP A 77 -28.83 8.25 27.38
C ASP A 77 -28.15 9.04 28.53
N ARG A 78 -27.77 8.34 29.62
CA ARG A 78 -26.96 8.92 30.71
C ARG A 78 -25.60 9.38 30.20
N PHE A 79 -24.90 8.55 29.44
CA PHE A 79 -23.59 8.88 28.88
C PHE A 79 -23.63 10.16 28.05
N CYS A 80 -24.62 10.31 27.16
CA CYS A 80 -24.76 11.50 26.32
C CYS A 80 -24.94 12.78 27.13
N ARG A 81 -25.78 12.74 28.18
CA ARG A 81 -25.99 13.92 29.04
C ARG A 81 -24.77 14.27 29.88
N ASP A 82 -24.10 13.26 30.43
CA ASP A 82 -22.98 13.45 31.35
C ASP A 82 -21.70 13.90 30.62
N ASN A 83 -21.54 13.53 29.34
CA ASN A 83 -20.29 13.73 28.59
C ASN A 83 -20.39 14.77 27.47
N PHE A 84 -21.53 15.44 27.28
CA PHE A 84 -21.60 16.55 26.33
C PHE A 84 -20.99 17.82 26.92
N ILE A 85 -20.01 18.36 26.22
CA ILE A 85 -19.20 19.50 26.66
C ILE A 85 -19.75 20.76 26.00
N ALA A 86 -20.68 21.45 26.66
CA ALA A 86 -21.28 22.69 26.14
C ALA A 86 -20.35 23.91 26.19
N ASP A 87 -19.41 23.94 27.14
CA ASP A 87 -18.44 25.03 27.29
C ASP A 87 -17.36 24.97 26.18
N PRO A 88 -17.25 26.00 25.31
CA PRO A 88 -16.24 26.03 24.25
C PRO A 88 -14.80 25.96 24.76
N ALA A 89 -14.50 26.50 25.94
CA ALA A 89 -13.14 26.46 26.51
C ALA A 89 -12.76 25.05 26.96
N LEU A 90 -13.69 24.36 27.64
CA LEU A 90 -13.49 22.95 28.00
C LEU A 90 -13.45 22.03 26.77
N LEU A 91 -14.25 22.33 25.74
CA LEU A 91 -14.24 21.57 24.49
C LEU A 91 -12.87 21.66 23.79
N GLN A 92 -12.30 22.87 23.71
CA GLN A 92 -10.97 23.08 23.14
C GLN A 92 -9.88 22.37 23.96
N GLN A 93 -9.88 22.51 25.30
CA GLN A 93 -8.92 21.81 26.15
C GLN A 93 -9.02 20.29 26.03
N THR A 94 -10.24 19.76 25.85
CA THR A 94 -10.47 18.35 25.60
C THR A 94 -9.88 17.93 24.25
N ALA A 95 -10.11 18.72 23.19
CA ALA A 95 -9.54 18.47 21.87
C ALA A 95 -8.00 18.44 21.92
N ASP A 96 -7.37 19.40 22.59
CA ASP A 96 -5.90 19.49 22.69
C ASP A 96 -5.29 18.30 23.44
N ARG A 97 -5.95 17.82 24.51
CA ARG A 97 -5.50 16.63 25.25
C ARG A 97 -5.66 15.36 24.43
N LEU A 98 -6.74 15.24 23.67
CA LEU A 98 -6.97 14.11 22.77
C LEU A 98 -5.94 14.11 21.63
N ASP A 99 -5.69 15.26 21.00
CA ASP A 99 -4.66 15.39 19.94
C ASP A 99 -3.28 14.92 20.44
N ALA A 100 -2.86 15.38 21.62
CA ALA A 100 -1.60 14.95 22.23
C ALA A 100 -1.59 13.44 22.53
N ALA A 101 -2.68 12.89 23.06
CA ALA A 101 -2.78 11.46 23.37
C ALA A 101 -2.73 10.59 22.10
N PHE A 102 -3.46 10.96 21.05
CA PHE A 102 -3.44 10.21 19.79
C PHE A 102 -2.10 10.34 19.09
N ALA A 103 -1.48 11.52 19.07
CA ALA A 103 -0.12 11.68 18.54
C ALA A 103 0.87 10.72 19.22
N ALA A 104 0.79 10.56 20.55
CA ALA A 104 1.62 9.61 21.28
C ALA A 104 1.27 8.16 20.92
N ILE A 105 0.00 7.77 21.00
CA ILE A 105 -0.48 6.41 20.71
C ILE A 105 -0.01 5.96 19.33
N ASN A 106 -0.29 6.75 18.29
CA ASN A 106 0.05 6.38 16.91
C ASN A 106 1.55 6.31 16.71
N GLY A 107 2.26 7.28 17.26
CA GLY A 107 3.71 7.34 17.11
C GLY A 107 4.42 6.15 17.76
N TYR A 108 3.92 5.69 18.91
CA TYR A 108 4.44 4.46 19.54
C TYR A 108 4.10 3.21 18.75
N PHE A 109 2.91 3.12 18.15
CA PHE A 109 2.55 1.98 17.30
C PHE A 109 3.34 1.94 16.00
N GLU A 110 3.61 3.10 15.38
CA GLU A 110 4.47 3.20 14.20
C GLU A 110 5.89 2.73 14.53
N MET A 111 6.43 3.19 15.66
CA MET A 111 7.73 2.73 16.16
C MET A 111 7.72 1.22 16.40
N MET A 112 6.73 0.69 17.12
CA MET A 112 6.64 -0.75 17.41
C MET A 112 6.53 -1.57 16.12
N GLY A 113 5.73 -1.15 15.15
CA GLY A 113 5.62 -1.80 13.84
C GLY A 113 6.97 -1.88 13.13
N ARG A 114 7.71 -0.77 13.08
CA ARG A 114 9.04 -0.71 12.48
C ARG A 114 10.05 -1.64 13.18
N GLU A 115 10.06 -1.68 14.51
CA GLU A 115 10.96 -2.57 15.26
C GLU A 115 10.62 -4.05 15.02
N LEU A 116 9.32 -4.39 14.90
CA LEU A 116 8.85 -5.76 14.64
C LEU A 116 9.17 -6.23 13.21
N THR A 117 9.25 -5.32 12.23
CA THR A 117 9.64 -5.65 10.85
C THR A 117 11.13 -5.48 10.57
N TRP A 118 11.93 -5.09 11.58
CA TRP A 118 13.32 -4.66 11.38
C TRP A 118 14.16 -5.66 10.59
N ASN A 119 14.15 -6.94 10.95
CA ASN A 119 14.96 -7.97 10.28
C ASN A 119 14.44 -8.36 8.88
N LEU A 120 13.18 -8.06 8.58
CA LEU A 120 12.60 -8.23 7.25
C LEU A 120 13.03 -7.09 6.32
N ASP A 121 13.08 -5.88 6.84
CA ASP A 121 13.36 -4.66 6.07
C ASP A 121 14.85 -4.35 5.92
N ILE A 122 15.62 -4.57 6.99
CA ILE A 122 17.03 -4.19 7.13
C ILE A 122 17.92 -5.42 6.94
N ASP A 123 19.07 -5.23 6.29
CA ASP A 123 20.06 -6.28 6.10
C ASP A 123 20.86 -6.53 7.39
N THR A 124 20.25 -7.27 8.33
CA THR A 124 20.86 -7.69 9.60
C THR A 124 21.39 -9.13 9.57
N GLY A 125 21.49 -9.75 8.38
CA GLY A 125 21.87 -11.16 8.20
C GLY A 125 20.73 -12.04 7.68
N PRO A 126 20.74 -13.37 7.88
CA PRO A 126 19.67 -14.25 7.41
C PRO A 126 18.33 -13.98 8.10
N ILE A 127 17.23 -14.00 7.34
CA ILE A 127 15.86 -13.93 7.91
C ILE A 127 15.53 -15.26 8.60
N LEU A 128 14.98 -15.18 9.81
CA LEU A 128 14.52 -16.32 10.59
C LEU A 128 13.00 -16.50 10.45
N PRO A 129 12.48 -17.73 10.65
CA PRO A 129 11.03 -17.97 10.64
C PRO A 129 10.24 -17.08 11.61
N ILE A 130 10.83 -16.71 12.76
CA ILE A 130 10.19 -15.84 13.75
C ILE A 130 10.02 -14.40 13.24
N ASP A 131 10.91 -13.90 12.39
CA ASP A 131 10.82 -12.54 11.86
C ASP A 131 9.54 -12.35 11.04
N TYR A 132 9.12 -13.39 10.32
CA TYR A 132 7.82 -13.38 9.61
C TYR A 132 6.62 -13.36 10.56
N MET A 133 6.71 -14.06 11.69
CA MET A 133 5.64 -14.04 12.69
C MET A 133 5.54 -12.67 13.35
N LEU A 134 6.68 -12.03 13.65
CA LEU A 134 6.74 -10.68 14.21
C LEU A 134 6.23 -9.64 13.20
N GLY A 135 6.66 -9.71 11.94
CA GLY A 135 6.20 -8.78 10.90
C GLY A 135 4.71 -8.92 10.55
N GLN A 136 4.10 -10.08 10.80
CA GLN A 136 2.65 -10.27 10.62
C GLN A 136 1.82 -9.75 11.79
N TYR A 137 2.42 -9.54 12.96
CA TYR A 137 1.71 -9.06 14.15
C TYR A 137 1.37 -7.57 14.01
N SER A 138 0.09 -7.22 14.16
CA SER A 138 -0.35 -5.83 14.16
C SER A 138 -0.52 -5.34 15.60
N PRO A 139 0.42 -4.55 16.15
CA PRO A 139 0.34 -4.13 17.55
C PRO A 139 -0.84 -3.17 17.81
N SER A 140 -1.30 -2.46 16.78
CA SER A 140 -2.41 -1.52 16.87
C SER A 140 -3.80 -2.14 16.65
N ALA A 141 -3.89 -3.46 16.40
CA ALA A 141 -5.14 -4.11 16.00
C ALA A 141 -6.30 -3.90 16.99
N HIS A 142 -6.00 -3.80 18.29
CA HIS A 142 -6.99 -3.64 19.36
C HIS A 142 -7.32 -2.19 19.72
N VAL A 143 -6.52 -1.22 19.27
CA VAL A 143 -6.59 0.17 19.76
C VAL A 143 -7.97 0.78 19.55
N GLY A 144 -8.52 0.63 18.35
CA GLY A 144 -9.86 1.14 18.04
C GLY A 144 -10.93 0.50 18.94
N ASP A 145 -10.89 -0.82 19.11
CA ASP A 145 -11.83 -1.57 19.93
C ASP A 145 -11.76 -1.15 21.42
N ASP A 146 -10.54 -1.00 21.94
CA ASP A 146 -10.32 -0.56 23.33
C ASP A 146 -10.81 0.88 23.56
N LEU A 147 -10.67 1.77 22.58
CA LEU A 147 -11.17 3.15 22.63
C LEU A 147 -12.71 3.23 22.62
N TYR A 148 -13.39 2.25 22.02
CA TYR A 148 -14.84 2.11 22.16
C TYR A 148 -15.21 1.55 23.54
N LYS A 149 -14.53 0.49 24.00
CA LYS A 149 -14.78 -0.13 25.31
C LYS A 149 -14.62 0.86 26.47
N ASN A 150 -13.55 1.67 26.45
CA ASN A 150 -13.29 2.67 27.48
C ASN A 150 -14.06 4.00 27.30
N LYS A 151 -14.91 4.08 26.26
CA LYS A 151 -15.78 5.22 25.93
C LYS A 151 -15.13 6.49 25.38
N ILE A 152 -13.80 6.52 25.20
CA ILE A 152 -13.13 7.68 24.60
C ILE A 152 -13.65 7.97 23.19
N ALA A 153 -13.86 6.93 22.38
CA ALA A 153 -14.46 7.06 21.04
C ALA A 153 -15.84 7.73 21.10
N PHE A 154 -16.68 7.38 22.08
CA PHE A 154 -18.01 7.96 22.24
C PHE A 154 -17.97 9.41 22.74
N VAL A 155 -17.01 9.77 23.61
CA VAL A 155 -16.79 11.19 23.98
C VAL A 155 -16.48 12.01 22.72
N ILE A 156 -15.64 11.48 21.83
CA ILE A 156 -15.26 12.17 20.60
C ILE A 156 -16.44 12.30 19.65
N LEU A 157 -17.13 11.19 19.38
CA LEU A 157 -18.31 11.17 18.52
C LEU A 157 -19.44 12.05 19.04
N LEU A 158 -19.59 12.20 20.35
CA LEU A 158 -20.61 13.06 20.95
C LEU A 158 -20.27 14.55 20.82
N ASN A 159 -18.99 14.92 20.91
CA ASN A 159 -18.58 16.32 21.07
C ASN A 159 -18.06 16.98 19.79
N PHE A 160 -17.48 16.20 18.87
CA PHE A 160 -16.85 16.68 17.65
C PHE A 160 -17.63 16.20 16.41
N PRO A 161 -18.13 17.12 15.56
CA PRO A 161 -18.86 16.74 14.36
C PRO A 161 -17.97 16.01 13.34
N LYS A 162 -18.48 14.91 12.76
CA LYS A 162 -17.93 14.32 11.53
C LYS A 162 -18.36 15.15 10.33
N TYR A 163 -17.50 15.17 9.30
CA TYR A 163 -17.74 15.88 8.05
C TYR A 163 -17.53 14.95 6.86
N SER A 164 -18.46 14.99 5.89
CA SER A 164 -18.28 14.30 4.61
C SER A 164 -17.14 14.93 3.80
N LEU A 165 -16.77 14.32 2.67
CA LEU A 165 -15.86 14.99 1.73
C LEU A 165 -16.50 16.29 1.20
N GLU A 166 -17.78 16.27 0.85
CA GLU A 166 -18.50 17.46 0.38
C GLU A 166 -18.46 18.59 1.41
N ASP A 167 -18.70 18.28 2.69
CA ASP A 167 -18.60 19.27 3.76
C ASP A 167 -17.19 19.84 3.89
N ARG A 168 -16.15 19.01 3.83
CA ARG A 168 -14.75 19.45 3.92
C ARG A 168 -14.36 20.34 2.74
N LEU A 169 -14.79 20.01 1.52
CA LEU A 169 -14.53 20.85 0.35
C LEU A 169 -15.23 22.20 0.46
N ARG A 170 -16.46 22.23 0.99
CA ARG A 170 -17.26 23.45 1.13
C ARG A 170 -16.81 24.34 2.30
N LEU A 171 -16.52 23.74 3.46
CA LEU A 171 -16.25 24.46 4.71
C LEU A 171 -14.76 24.63 5.00
N GLY A 172 -13.94 23.66 4.59
CA GLY A 172 -12.51 23.58 4.87
C GLY A 172 -11.69 24.81 4.51
N PRO A 173 -11.96 25.52 3.38
CA PRO A 173 -11.26 26.77 3.07
C PRO A 173 -11.44 27.88 4.12
N SER A 174 -12.49 27.81 4.95
CA SER A 174 -12.77 28.78 6.02
C SER A 174 -12.30 28.33 7.40
N TRP A 175 -11.82 27.09 7.53
CA TRP A 175 -11.44 26.53 8.82
C TRP A 175 -10.07 26.98 9.29
N THR A 176 -10.01 27.32 10.57
CA THR A 176 -8.75 27.49 11.31
C THR A 176 -8.06 26.13 11.52
N PRO A 177 -6.76 26.10 11.85
CA PRO A 177 -6.07 24.86 12.21
C PRO A 177 -6.75 24.08 13.34
N SER A 178 -7.31 24.77 14.34
CA SER A 178 -8.04 24.11 15.44
C SER A 178 -9.32 23.42 14.94
N GLN A 179 -10.08 24.07 14.04
CA GLN A 179 -11.27 23.45 13.45
C GLN A 179 -10.91 22.24 12.58
N TRP A 180 -9.79 22.30 11.85
CA TRP A 180 -9.27 21.13 11.15
C TRP A 180 -8.91 19.99 12.10
N MET A 181 -8.19 20.28 13.18
CA MET A 181 -7.83 19.27 14.19
C MET A 181 -9.08 18.62 14.79
N GLN A 182 -10.08 19.40 15.19
CA GLN A 182 -11.33 18.87 15.74
C GLN A 182 -12.10 18.00 14.73
N ALA A 183 -12.16 18.41 13.45
CA ALA A 183 -12.76 17.62 12.39
C ALA A 183 -12.01 16.29 12.16
N ARG A 184 -10.67 16.30 12.30
CA ARG A 184 -9.82 15.10 12.18
C ARG A 184 -10.06 14.13 13.33
N LEU A 185 -10.17 14.60 14.57
CA LEU A 185 -10.45 13.74 15.74
C LEU A 185 -11.70 12.89 15.54
N ALA A 186 -12.80 13.49 15.05
CA ALA A 186 -14.04 12.74 14.79
C ALA A 186 -13.89 11.74 13.64
N GLY A 187 -13.05 12.04 12.64
CA GLY A 187 -12.77 11.18 11.49
C GLY A 187 -12.06 9.87 11.84
N TRP A 188 -11.45 9.77 13.03
CA TRP A 188 -10.83 8.53 13.52
C TRP A 188 -11.86 7.44 13.84
N PHE A 189 -13.09 7.84 14.16
CA PHE A 189 -14.17 6.96 14.60
C PHE A 189 -15.28 6.90 13.55
N ASP A 190 -14.88 6.79 12.28
CA ASP A 190 -15.80 6.56 11.16
C ASP A 190 -16.13 5.08 10.93
N SER A 191 -15.49 4.20 11.71
CA SER A 191 -15.68 2.74 11.71
C SER A 191 -15.45 2.14 13.10
N ARG A 192 -15.91 0.89 13.28
CA ARG A 192 -15.62 0.05 14.46
C ARG A 192 -15.31 -1.38 14.02
N ILE A 193 -14.07 -1.57 13.60
CA ILE A 193 -13.57 -2.82 13.01
C ILE A 193 -13.04 -3.73 14.13
N PRO A 194 -13.44 -5.01 14.17
CA PRO A 194 -12.92 -5.97 15.13
C PRO A 194 -11.40 -6.21 14.96
N PRO A 195 -10.66 -6.44 16.06
CA PRO A 195 -9.20 -6.65 16.00
C PRO A 195 -8.78 -7.81 15.11
N GLU A 196 -9.55 -8.90 15.07
CA GLU A 196 -9.28 -10.06 14.22
C GLU A 196 -9.34 -9.71 12.73
N VAL A 197 -10.19 -8.77 12.34
CA VAL A 197 -10.30 -8.32 10.94
C VAL A 197 -9.08 -7.47 10.56
N TRP A 198 -8.63 -6.58 11.45
CA TRP A 198 -7.37 -5.84 11.26
C TRP A 198 -6.16 -6.78 11.17
N GLN A 199 -6.12 -7.78 12.04
CA GLN A 199 -5.03 -8.75 12.08
C GLN A 199 -4.98 -9.60 10.80
N GLU A 200 -6.13 -10.01 10.26
CA GLU A 200 -6.20 -10.71 8.97
C GLU A 200 -5.73 -9.83 7.80
N GLN A 201 -6.10 -8.55 7.77
CA GLN A 201 -5.62 -7.62 6.75
C GLN A 201 -4.10 -7.46 6.82
N SER A 202 -3.53 -7.29 8.02
CA SER A 202 -2.08 -7.21 8.23
C SER A 202 -1.37 -8.47 7.70
N GLN A 203 -1.91 -9.66 8.00
CA GLN A 203 -1.37 -10.93 7.49
C GLN A 203 -1.42 -11.02 5.96
N ALA A 204 -2.53 -10.61 5.34
CA ALA A 204 -2.69 -10.63 3.90
C ALA A 204 -1.70 -9.67 3.19
N ILE A 205 -1.56 -8.45 3.72
CA ILE A 205 -0.61 -7.44 3.19
C ILE A 205 0.83 -7.94 3.36
N THR A 206 1.20 -8.46 4.53
CA THR A 206 2.56 -8.93 4.81
C THR A 206 2.94 -10.10 3.90
N LYS A 207 2.04 -11.07 3.68
CA LYS A 207 2.28 -12.19 2.76
C LYS A 207 2.42 -11.72 1.30
N ALA A 208 1.64 -10.74 0.88
CA ALA A 208 1.77 -10.17 -0.47
C ALA A 208 3.08 -9.39 -0.63
N ALA A 209 3.47 -8.61 0.38
CA ALA A 209 4.72 -7.85 0.39
C ALA A 209 5.95 -8.79 0.39
N ASP A 210 5.90 -9.87 1.17
CA ASP A 210 6.94 -10.92 1.18
C ASP A 210 7.09 -11.58 -0.20
N TYR A 211 5.99 -12.03 -0.81
CA TYR A 211 6.01 -12.62 -2.14
C TYR A 211 6.72 -11.71 -3.14
N ILE A 212 6.46 -10.40 -3.10
CA ILE A 212 7.05 -9.46 -4.03
C ILE A 212 8.52 -9.14 -3.68
N SER A 213 8.84 -8.97 -2.40
CA SER A 213 10.17 -8.57 -1.92
C SER A 213 11.21 -9.68 -2.05
N ASN A 214 10.75 -10.94 -2.07
CA ASN A 214 11.60 -12.10 -2.27
C ASN A 214 11.55 -12.62 -3.71
N TYR A 215 11.05 -11.87 -4.69
CA TYR A 215 10.98 -12.32 -6.08
C TYR A 215 12.13 -11.76 -6.92
N ASN A 216 13.23 -12.49 -7.04
CA ASN A 216 14.40 -12.07 -7.81
C ASN A 216 14.63 -12.93 -9.06
N ILE A 217 15.15 -12.27 -10.10
CA ILE A 217 15.62 -12.91 -11.33
C ILE A 217 17.13 -12.67 -11.46
N TYR A 218 17.88 -13.75 -11.68
CA TYR A 218 19.28 -13.67 -12.03
C TYR A 218 19.41 -13.46 -13.53
N MET A 219 19.66 -12.23 -13.94
CA MET A 219 19.57 -11.81 -15.35
C MET A 219 20.64 -12.45 -16.22
N HIS A 220 21.83 -12.72 -15.66
CA HIS A 220 22.92 -13.44 -16.33
C HIS A 220 22.50 -14.82 -16.86
N HIS A 221 21.50 -15.41 -16.22
CA HIS A 221 20.97 -16.73 -16.52
C HIS A 221 19.85 -16.72 -17.57
N LEU A 222 19.50 -15.55 -18.10
CA LEU A 222 18.60 -15.43 -19.23
C LEU A 222 19.37 -15.60 -20.53
N LEU A 223 18.97 -16.58 -21.34
CA LEU A 223 19.60 -16.88 -22.62
C LEU A 223 18.76 -16.43 -23.80
N THR A 224 19.44 -15.91 -24.82
CA THR A 224 18.88 -15.74 -26.17
C THR A 224 18.66 -17.10 -26.84
N SER A 225 17.94 -17.12 -27.97
CA SER A 225 17.68 -18.36 -28.73
C SER A 225 18.94 -19.04 -29.27
N ASP A 226 20.02 -18.28 -29.49
CA ASP A 226 21.34 -18.77 -29.88
C ASP A 226 22.26 -19.08 -28.68
N GLY A 227 21.73 -19.06 -27.44
CA GLY A 227 22.43 -19.47 -26.23
C GLY A 227 23.36 -18.43 -25.62
N LYS A 228 23.28 -17.15 -26.02
CA LYS A 228 24.11 -16.08 -25.46
C LYS A 228 23.50 -15.53 -24.17
N ARG A 229 24.38 -15.06 -23.28
CA ARG A 229 24.05 -14.30 -22.06
C ARG A 229 24.18 -12.80 -22.34
N PRO A 230 23.07 -12.05 -22.49
CA PRO A 230 23.15 -10.63 -22.80
C PRO A 230 23.35 -9.76 -21.54
N PHE A 231 23.16 -10.30 -20.34
CA PHE A 231 23.28 -9.58 -19.08
C PHE A 231 24.56 -9.96 -18.32
N PRO A 232 25.17 -9.00 -17.59
CA PRO A 232 26.40 -9.25 -16.85
C PRO A 232 26.18 -10.23 -15.69
N LYS A 233 27.28 -10.90 -15.30
CA LYS A 233 27.32 -11.83 -14.19
C LYS A 233 27.01 -11.13 -12.87
N GLY A 234 26.26 -11.80 -12.00
CA GLY A 234 25.85 -11.29 -10.68
C GLY A 234 24.65 -10.33 -10.71
N LEU A 235 24.14 -9.96 -11.90
CA LEU A 235 23.00 -9.05 -12.01
C LEU A 235 21.72 -9.73 -11.50
N ARG A 236 21.33 -9.41 -10.27
CA ARG A 236 20.14 -9.93 -9.58
C ARG A 236 19.11 -8.82 -9.41
N LEU A 237 18.00 -8.93 -10.12
CA LEU A 237 16.96 -7.90 -10.15
C LEU A 237 15.69 -8.35 -9.41
N LEU A 238 15.19 -7.49 -8.52
CA LEU A 238 13.86 -7.65 -7.96
C LEU A 238 12.80 -7.41 -9.05
N SER A 239 11.87 -8.35 -9.20
CA SER A 239 10.84 -8.35 -10.24
C SER A 239 9.96 -7.09 -10.22
N HIS A 240 9.66 -6.56 -9.03
CA HIS A 240 8.72 -5.44 -8.86
C HIS A 240 9.28 -4.06 -9.26
N TRP A 241 10.59 -3.82 -9.14
CA TRP A 241 11.19 -2.50 -9.40
C TRP A 241 12.39 -2.59 -10.33
N ASN A 242 13.37 -3.45 -10.03
CA ASN A 242 14.67 -3.39 -10.69
C ASN A 242 14.62 -3.80 -12.16
N LEU A 243 13.68 -4.67 -12.57
CA LEU A 243 13.47 -4.97 -14.01
C LEU A 243 13.13 -3.71 -14.83
N ARG A 244 12.29 -2.82 -14.27
CA ARG A 244 11.95 -1.54 -14.92
C ARG A 244 13.16 -0.62 -14.97
N ASP A 245 13.95 -0.56 -13.90
CA ASP A 245 15.07 0.35 -13.81
C ASP A 245 16.23 -0.07 -14.72
N GLU A 246 16.55 -1.36 -14.77
CA GLU A 246 17.47 -1.93 -15.78
C GLU A 246 16.98 -1.62 -17.20
N LEU A 247 15.68 -1.82 -17.50
CA LEU A 247 15.12 -1.49 -18.82
C LEU A 247 15.36 -0.02 -19.18
N LYS A 248 15.25 0.89 -18.22
CA LYS A 248 15.49 2.32 -18.42
C LYS A 248 16.97 2.64 -18.63
N ALA A 249 17.87 2.02 -17.87
CA ALA A 249 19.31 2.23 -18.03
C ALA A 249 19.78 1.86 -19.44
N LEU A 250 19.19 0.82 -20.03
CA LEU A 250 19.49 0.35 -21.38
C LEU A 250 19.15 1.34 -22.52
N TYR A 251 18.52 2.49 -22.25
CA TYR A 251 18.39 3.55 -23.28
C TYR A 251 19.72 4.24 -23.61
N ALA A 252 20.68 4.24 -22.69
CA ALA A 252 22.02 4.80 -22.91
C ALA A 252 22.93 3.84 -23.71
N GLU A 253 22.56 2.55 -23.78
CA GLU A 253 23.36 1.48 -24.34
C GLU A 253 23.13 1.29 -25.85
N LYS A 254 24.21 1.13 -26.61
CA LYS A 254 24.16 1.01 -28.08
C LYS A 254 23.36 -0.21 -28.56
N ASP A 255 23.43 -1.31 -27.84
CA ASP A 255 22.72 -2.57 -28.10
C ASP A 255 21.57 -2.83 -27.10
N GLY A 256 21.18 -1.81 -26.33
CA GLY A 256 20.22 -1.92 -25.24
C GLY A 256 18.83 -2.37 -25.69
N LEU A 257 18.40 -2.08 -26.93
CA LEU A 257 17.06 -2.44 -27.41
C LEU A 257 16.78 -3.95 -27.35
N ALA A 258 17.76 -4.79 -27.64
CA ALA A 258 17.58 -6.25 -27.57
C ALA A 258 17.35 -6.70 -26.11
N ARG A 259 18.13 -6.14 -25.18
CA ARG A 259 18.00 -6.36 -23.74
C ARG A 259 16.66 -5.85 -23.20
N GLN A 260 16.23 -4.66 -23.61
CA GLN A 260 14.92 -4.08 -23.25
C GLN A 260 13.76 -4.98 -23.69
N LYS A 261 13.80 -5.51 -24.92
CA LYS A 261 12.78 -6.45 -25.42
C LYS A 261 12.77 -7.74 -24.62
N MET A 262 13.93 -8.25 -24.22
CA MET A 262 14.04 -9.44 -23.40
C MET A 262 13.45 -9.23 -22.00
N ILE A 263 13.75 -8.10 -21.34
CA ILE A 263 13.15 -7.73 -20.05
C ILE A 263 11.63 -7.58 -20.19
N TYR A 264 11.16 -6.90 -21.24
CA TYR A 264 9.72 -6.76 -21.47
C TYR A 264 9.02 -8.11 -21.65
N ALA A 265 9.63 -9.04 -22.39
CA ALA A 265 9.12 -10.40 -22.55
C ALA A 265 9.11 -11.18 -21.21
N LEU A 266 10.17 -11.05 -20.41
CA LEU A 266 10.27 -11.59 -19.06
C LEU A 266 9.14 -11.06 -18.16
N MET A 267 8.94 -9.75 -18.11
CA MET A 267 7.85 -9.12 -17.34
C MET A 267 6.49 -9.67 -17.79
N GLY A 268 6.29 -9.85 -19.11
CA GLY A 268 5.08 -10.47 -19.65
C GLY A 268 4.88 -11.92 -19.18
N LYS A 269 5.95 -12.73 -19.12
CA LYS A 269 5.90 -14.10 -18.60
C LYS A 269 5.54 -14.14 -17.11
N ILE A 270 6.10 -13.23 -16.31
CA ILE A 270 5.78 -13.11 -14.88
C ILE A 270 4.31 -12.71 -14.69
N VAL A 271 3.83 -11.68 -15.39
CA VAL A 271 2.44 -11.20 -15.26
C VAL A 271 1.43 -12.27 -15.69
N ARG A 272 1.74 -13.05 -16.73
CA ARG A 272 0.87 -14.14 -17.20
C ARG A 272 1.01 -15.44 -16.39
N GLN A 273 1.87 -15.48 -15.37
CA GLN A 273 2.16 -16.70 -14.62
C GLN A 273 2.65 -17.86 -15.51
N GLU A 274 3.52 -17.53 -16.47
CA GLU A 274 4.14 -18.48 -17.42
C GLU A 274 5.64 -18.71 -17.14
N ILE A 275 6.20 -17.96 -16.19
CA ILE A 275 7.60 -18.10 -15.78
C ILE A 275 7.82 -19.46 -15.10
N PRO A 276 8.86 -20.23 -15.48
CA PRO A 276 9.20 -21.46 -14.80
C PRO A 276 9.54 -21.25 -13.33
N ALA A 277 8.93 -22.02 -12.44
CA ALA A 277 9.16 -21.92 -11.00
C ALA A 277 10.65 -22.08 -10.63
N ALA A 278 11.38 -22.92 -11.39
CA ALA A 278 12.79 -23.21 -11.20
C ALA A 278 13.72 -21.99 -11.39
N VAL A 279 13.28 -20.93 -12.08
CA VAL A 279 14.11 -19.74 -12.38
C VAL A 279 14.07 -18.70 -11.25
N ILE A 280 12.98 -18.70 -10.46
CA ILE A 280 12.76 -17.70 -9.41
C ILE A 280 13.78 -17.92 -8.28
N ASN A 281 14.55 -16.87 -7.98
CA ASN A 281 15.65 -16.89 -7.00
C ASN A 281 16.68 -18.00 -7.22
N ASN A 282 16.93 -18.42 -8.46
CA ASN A 282 17.83 -19.53 -8.73
C ASN A 282 18.97 -19.15 -9.68
N PRO A 283 20.22 -19.03 -9.19
CA PRO A 283 21.40 -18.79 -10.01
C PRO A 283 21.99 -20.06 -10.63
N ALA A 284 21.38 -21.23 -10.43
CA ALA A 284 21.93 -22.52 -10.89
C ALA A 284 21.27 -23.06 -12.18
N VAL A 285 20.39 -22.28 -12.80
CA VAL A 285 19.68 -22.68 -14.03
C VAL A 285 19.77 -21.58 -15.07
N ASP A 286 19.84 -21.97 -16.34
CA ASP A 286 19.72 -21.07 -17.47
C ASP A 286 18.33 -21.18 -18.10
N TRP A 287 17.78 -20.05 -18.52
CA TRP A 287 16.46 -19.98 -19.14
C TRP A 287 16.52 -19.35 -20.53
N THR A 288 16.30 -20.15 -21.57
CA THR A 288 16.08 -19.65 -22.92
C THR A 288 14.65 -19.14 -23.05
N LEU A 289 14.48 -17.83 -22.81
CA LEU A 289 13.19 -17.16 -22.67
C LEU A 289 12.24 -17.39 -23.87
N ALA A 290 12.77 -17.34 -25.09
CA ALA A 290 11.99 -17.41 -26.33
C ALA A 290 11.25 -18.75 -26.52
N ILE A 291 11.84 -19.85 -26.06
CA ILE A 291 11.28 -21.21 -26.19
C ILE A 291 10.87 -21.81 -24.84
N ASN A 292 10.92 -21.00 -23.78
CA ASN A 292 10.62 -21.40 -22.40
C ASN A 292 11.38 -22.66 -21.92
N LYS A 293 12.65 -22.80 -22.28
CA LYS A 293 13.47 -23.97 -21.92
C LYS A 293 14.40 -23.65 -20.75
N VAL A 294 14.37 -24.48 -19.71
CA VAL A 294 15.26 -24.35 -18.54
C VAL A 294 16.27 -25.50 -18.55
N THR A 295 17.53 -25.18 -18.30
CA THR A 295 18.62 -26.18 -18.19
C THR A 295 19.50 -25.89 -16.98
N ILE A 296 20.18 -26.90 -16.46
CA ILE A 296 21.21 -26.70 -15.43
C ILE A 296 22.29 -25.78 -16.01
N SER A 297 22.59 -24.70 -15.29
CA SER A 297 23.59 -23.74 -15.73
C SER A 297 25.00 -24.30 -15.53
N PRO A 298 25.95 -24.03 -16.45
CA PRO A 298 27.38 -24.28 -16.21
C PRO A 298 28.00 -23.26 -15.23
N GLU A 299 27.30 -22.17 -14.92
CA GLU A 299 27.77 -21.12 -14.01
C GLU A 299 26.80 -20.97 -12.84
N VAL A 300 27.32 -20.58 -11.68
CA VAL A 300 26.51 -20.20 -10.51
C VAL A 300 27.10 -18.91 -9.99
N ASP A 301 26.31 -17.82 -10.03
CA ASP A 301 26.76 -16.47 -9.71
C ASP A 301 26.05 -15.86 -8.48
N GLY A 302 25.46 -16.72 -7.65
CA GLY A 302 24.79 -16.32 -6.42
C GLY A 302 24.49 -17.49 -5.48
N PRO A 303 23.91 -17.22 -4.31
CA PRO A 303 23.52 -18.27 -3.38
C PRO A 303 22.42 -19.15 -3.98
N VAL A 304 22.67 -20.46 -4.00
CA VAL A 304 21.68 -21.45 -4.42
C VAL A 304 20.66 -21.64 -3.30
N ARG A 305 19.37 -21.58 -3.64
CA ARG A 305 18.27 -21.81 -2.69
C ARG A 305 18.36 -23.22 -2.07
N SER A 306 18.08 -23.33 -0.77
CA SER A 306 18.29 -24.57 0.00
C SER A 306 17.41 -25.75 -0.43
N ASP A 307 16.26 -25.47 -1.03
CA ASP A 307 15.32 -26.44 -1.58
C ASP A 307 15.65 -26.89 -3.00
N TRP A 308 16.61 -26.25 -3.67
CA TRP A 308 17.09 -26.69 -4.98
C TRP A 308 18.04 -27.87 -4.85
N LYS A 309 17.76 -28.94 -5.60
CA LYS A 309 18.62 -30.11 -5.70
C LYS A 309 19.11 -30.23 -7.13
N GLN A 310 20.39 -29.98 -7.36
CA GLN A 310 20.99 -30.19 -8.68
C GLN A 310 21.07 -31.69 -8.98
N THR A 311 20.34 -32.14 -9.99
CA THR A 311 20.41 -33.52 -10.50
C THR A 311 20.80 -33.49 -11.97
N GLY A 312 22.08 -33.69 -12.28
CA GLY A 312 22.57 -33.76 -13.65
C GLY A 312 23.76 -32.83 -13.95
N ALA A 313 24.29 -32.97 -15.17
CA ALA A 313 25.38 -32.14 -15.68
C ALA A 313 24.84 -30.83 -16.30
N PRO A 314 25.66 -29.77 -16.42
CA PRO A 314 25.29 -28.56 -17.15
C PRO A 314 24.65 -28.85 -18.52
N GLY A 315 23.62 -28.11 -18.88
CA GLY A 315 22.83 -28.31 -20.11
C GLY A 315 21.74 -29.38 -20.01
N THR A 316 21.69 -30.15 -18.92
CA THR A 316 20.57 -31.07 -18.65
C THR A 316 19.28 -30.27 -18.47
N VAL A 317 18.21 -30.70 -19.13
CA VAL A 317 16.90 -30.04 -19.06
C VAL A 317 16.31 -30.20 -17.66
N VAL A 318 15.79 -29.11 -17.12
CA VAL A 318 15.04 -29.08 -15.86
C VAL A 318 13.56 -28.90 -16.18
N ASP A 319 12.70 -29.39 -15.30
CA ASP A 319 11.28 -29.03 -15.28
C ASP A 319 11.10 -27.51 -15.45
N ASN A 320 10.32 -27.15 -16.46
CA ASN A 320 9.98 -25.79 -16.83
C ASN A 320 8.50 -25.46 -16.52
N ALA A 321 7.85 -26.25 -15.66
CA ALA A 321 6.52 -25.96 -15.15
C ALA A 321 6.46 -24.53 -14.60
N ALA A 322 5.42 -23.82 -15.02
CA ALA A 322 5.19 -22.46 -14.57
C ALA A 322 4.99 -22.42 -13.05
N GLU A 323 5.36 -21.31 -12.41
CA GLU A 323 4.95 -21.09 -11.02
C GLU A 323 3.41 -21.15 -10.92
N PRO A 324 2.85 -21.59 -9.77
CA PRO A 324 1.41 -21.49 -9.55
C PRO A 324 0.93 -20.05 -9.68
N CYS A 325 -0.38 -19.83 -9.82
CA CYS A 325 -1.00 -18.48 -9.86
C CYS A 325 -0.90 -17.69 -8.53
N THR A 326 0.19 -17.83 -7.78
CA THR A 326 0.47 -17.25 -6.47
C THR A 326 0.27 -15.75 -6.46
N ARG A 327 0.75 -14.99 -7.47
CA ARG A 327 0.54 -13.53 -7.56
C ARG A 327 -0.95 -13.18 -7.51
N PHE A 328 -1.78 -13.85 -8.31
CA PHE A 328 -3.21 -13.59 -8.35
C PHE A 328 -3.89 -14.06 -7.08
N GLN A 329 -3.42 -15.15 -6.47
CA GLN A 329 -3.88 -15.59 -5.16
C GLN A 329 -3.57 -14.53 -4.08
N GLN A 330 -2.39 -13.90 -4.09
CA GLN A 330 -2.09 -12.82 -3.14
C GLN A 330 -3.01 -11.60 -3.36
N ILE A 331 -3.27 -11.23 -4.62
CA ILE A 331 -4.22 -10.15 -4.95
C ILE A 331 -5.63 -10.50 -4.43
N LEU A 332 -6.10 -11.74 -4.64
CA LEU A 332 -7.40 -12.20 -4.14
C LEU A 332 -7.45 -12.23 -2.61
N ASN A 333 -6.37 -12.67 -1.95
CA ASN A 333 -6.28 -12.67 -0.49
C ASN A 333 -6.42 -11.25 0.07
N MET A 334 -5.71 -10.27 -0.52
CA MET A 334 -5.84 -8.85 -0.16
C MET A 334 -7.26 -8.34 -0.41
N PHE A 335 -7.85 -8.66 -1.58
CA PHE A 335 -9.23 -8.28 -1.90
C PHE A 335 -10.23 -8.82 -0.88
N HIS A 336 -10.11 -10.10 -0.51
CA HIS A 336 -10.99 -10.71 0.48
C HIS A 336 -10.81 -10.07 1.87
N ALA A 337 -9.58 -9.83 2.30
CA ALA A 337 -9.31 -9.17 3.57
C ALA A 337 -9.91 -7.75 3.63
N GLU A 338 -9.70 -6.94 2.59
CA GLU A 338 -10.29 -5.61 2.47
C GLU A 338 -11.82 -5.64 2.45
N ARG A 339 -12.41 -6.61 1.75
CA ARG A 339 -13.87 -6.77 1.69
C ARG A 339 -14.48 -7.13 3.06
N ARG A 340 -13.73 -7.77 3.96
CA ARG A 340 -14.22 -8.01 5.33
C ARG A 340 -14.32 -6.73 6.14
N ILE A 341 -13.50 -5.72 5.83
CA ILE A 341 -13.50 -4.42 6.51
C ILE A 341 -14.73 -3.58 6.12
N ASP A 342 -15.21 -3.71 4.88
CA ASP A 342 -16.32 -2.93 4.32
C ASP A 342 -17.57 -2.89 5.21
N ALA A 343 -17.92 -4.02 5.85
CA ALA A 343 -19.09 -4.13 6.72
C ALA A 343 -19.04 -3.23 7.97
N PHE A 344 -17.86 -2.71 8.32
CA PHE A 344 -17.65 -1.90 9.51
C PHE A 344 -17.56 -0.39 9.22
N TYR A 345 -17.72 0.01 7.95
CA TYR A 345 -17.81 1.40 7.52
C TYR A 345 -19.24 1.74 7.05
N PRO A 346 -20.12 2.23 7.94
CA PRO A 346 -21.53 2.44 7.60
C PRO A 346 -21.76 3.50 6.52
N HIS A 347 -20.82 4.44 6.36
CA HIS A 347 -20.94 5.55 5.39
C HIS A 347 -19.94 5.46 4.23
N LEU A 348 -18.98 4.54 4.28
CA LEU A 348 -17.93 4.36 3.27
C LEU A 348 -17.72 2.85 3.00
N PRO A 349 -18.75 2.15 2.49
CA PRO A 349 -18.84 0.70 2.52
C PRO A 349 -17.95 0.00 1.48
N THR A 350 -17.12 0.74 0.74
CA THR A 350 -16.16 0.16 -0.20
C THR A 350 -14.77 0.74 0.02
N VAL A 351 -13.73 -0.04 -0.32
CA VAL A 351 -12.35 0.44 -0.32
C VAL A 351 -12.22 1.70 -1.19
N SER A 352 -12.87 1.74 -2.34
CA SER A 352 -12.84 2.91 -3.24
C SER A 352 -13.41 4.15 -2.56
N ASP A 353 -14.56 4.05 -1.89
CA ASP A 353 -15.15 5.16 -1.13
C ASP A 353 -14.18 5.67 -0.06
N ARG A 354 -13.55 4.77 0.69
CA ARG A 354 -12.55 5.16 1.70
C ARG A 354 -11.36 5.86 1.07
N ARG A 355 -10.82 5.33 -0.04
CA ARG A 355 -9.64 5.91 -0.69
C ARG A 355 -9.91 7.31 -1.24
N PHE A 356 -11.07 7.56 -1.86
CA PHE A 356 -11.39 8.87 -2.42
C PHE A 356 -11.97 9.84 -1.39
N GLN A 357 -12.96 9.40 -0.61
CA GLN A 357 -13.71 10.28 0.27
C GLN A 357 -13.00 10.52 1.61
N ARG A 358 -12.20 9.58 2.12
CA ARG A 358 -11.53 9.69 3.42
C ARG A 358 -10.03 9.95 3.29
N ASP A 359 -9.31 9.14 2.52
CA ASP A 359 -7.85 9.16 2.54
C ASP A 359 -7.27 10.24 1.62
N ARG A 360 -7.70 10.30 0.36
CA ARG A 360 -7.20 11.27 -0.63
C ARG A 360 -7.97 12.58 -0.63
N GLU A 361 -9.19 12.56 -0.12
CA GLU A 361 -10.09 13.72 -0.02
C GLU A 361 -10.29 14.47 -1.33
N ILE A 362 -10.50 13.70 -2.39
CA ILE A 362 -10.70 14.21 -3.73
C ILE A 362 -11.77 13.37 -4.42
N PRO A 363 -12.77 13.98 -5.08
CA PRO A 363 -13.79 13.22 -5.79
C PRO A 363 -13.18 12.36 -6.89
N GLU A 364 -13.68 11.12 -7.03
CA GLU A 364 -13.21 10.17 -8.04
C GLU A 364 -13.32 10.75 -9.46
N ALA A 365 -14.45 11.38 -9.79
CA ALA A 365 -14.68 12.01 -11.09
C ALA A 365 -13.66 13.14 -11.38
N THR A 366 -13.20 13.86 -10.35
CA THR A 366 -12.17 14.90 -10.52
C THR A 366 -10.83 14.26 -10.88
N ILE A 367 -10.45 13.17 -10.20
CA ILE A 367 -9.22 12.43 -10.52
C ILE A 367 -9.28 11.82 -11.91
N GLU A 368 -10.40 11.21 -12.29
CA GLU A 368 -10.60 10.66 -13.64
C GLU A 368 -10.41 11.75 -14.70
N GLN A 369 -11.07 12.89 -14.55
CA GLN A 369 -10.94 14.02 -15.46
C GLN A 369 -9.49 14.53 -15.54
N MET A 370 -8.79 14.61 -14.41
CA MET A 370 -7.36 14.97 -14.40
C MET A 370 -6.54 13.98 -15.23
N PHE A 371 -6.71 12.66 -15.03
CA PHE A 371 -5.99 11.66 -15.82
C PHE A 371 -6.33 11.73 -17.32
N VAL A 372 -7.60 11.82 -17.68
CA VAL A 372 -8.04 11.96 -19.07
C VAL A 372 -7.46 13.22 -19.71
N SER A 373 -7.50 14.36 -19.00
CA SER A 373 -6.96 15.62 -19.52
C SER A 373 -5.46 15.55 -19.83
N VAL A 374 -4.68 14.88 -18.97
CA VAL A 374 -3.24 14.68 -19.17
C VAL A 374 -2.99 13.71 -20.32
N LEU A 375 -3.62 12.53 -20.29
CA LEU A 375 -3.40 11.46 -21.28
C LEU A 375 -3.86 11.84 -22.69
N SER A 376 -4.91 12.67 -22.80
CA SER A 376 -5.43 13.18 -24.08
C SER A 376 -4.84 14.53 -24.49
N SER A 377 -3.88 15.07 -23.74
CA SER A 377 -3.28 16.37 -24.06
C SER A 377 -2.44 16.34 -25.34
N GLU A 378 -2.39 17.48 -26.04
CA GLU A 378 -1.49 17.67 -27.18
C GLU A 378 -0.01 17.52 -26.75
N ALA A 379 0.31 17.85 -25.50
CA ALA A 379 1.64 17.70 -24.93
C ALA A 379 2.10 16.23 -24.90
N VAL A 380 1.23 15.28 -24.53
CA VAL A 380 1.54 13.84 -24.58
C VAL A 380 1.80 13.38 -26.01
N ALA A 381 0.96 13.81 -26.98
CA ALA A 381 1.15 13.48 -28.38
C ALA A 381 2.47 14.04 -28.96
N LYS A 382 2.80 15.30 -28.66
CA LYS A 382 4.07 15.95 -29.04
C LYS A 382 5.27 15.24 -28.40
N THR A 383 5.16 14.86 -27.13
CA THR A 383 6.18 14.11 -26.40
C THR A 383 6.43 12.76 -27.05
N GLY A 384 5.39 11.99 -27.37
CA GLY A 384 5.53 10.71 -28.07
C GLY A 384 6.18 10.82 -29.46
N LYS A 385 5.85 11.87 -30.23
CA LYS A 385 6.52 12.17 -31.51
C LYS A 385 8.01 12.48 -31.32
N LEU A 386 8.35 13.25 -30.29
CA LEU A 386 9.73 13.59 -29.96
C LEU A 386 10.53 12.35 -29.53
N ILE A 387 9.96 11.50 -28.67
CA ILE A 387 10.59 10.24 -28.25
C ILE A 387 10.86 9.35 -29.47
N ARG A 388 9.86 9.16 -30.35
CA ARG A 388 10.00 8.39 -31.58
C ARG A 388 11.13 8.91 -32.46
N LYS A 389 11.21 10.23 -32.64
CA LYS A 389 12.27 10.89 -33.41
C LYS A 389 13.65 10.63 -32.79
N ARG A 390 13.79 10.76 -31.46
CA ARG A 390 15.06 10.54 -30.75
C ARG A 390 15.52 9.09 -30.79
N LEU A 391 14.59 8.15 -30.70
CA LEU A 391 14.90 6.71 -30.74
C LEU A 391 15.20 6.20 -32.16
N GLY A 392 14.78 6.92 -33.21
CA GLY A 392 14.96 6.49 -34.60
C GLY A 392 14.17 5.23 -34.98
N ARG A 393 13.15 4.87 -34.18
CA ARG A 393 12.31 3.68 -34.38
C ARG A 393 10.88 3.93 -33.92
N SER A 394 9.95 3.07 -34.32
CA SER A 394 8.60 3.04 -33.74
C SER A 394 8.64 2.82 -32.23
N LEU A 395 7.70 3.44 -31.52
CA LEU A 395 7.56 3.27 -30.09
C LEU A 395 7.15 1.82 -29.77
N GLN A 396 7.72 1.30 -28.69
CA GLN A 396 7.39 0.04 -28.04
C GLN A 396 6.58 0.33 -26.77
N PRO A 397 5.81 -0.64 -26.24
CA PRO A 397 5.01 -0.42 -25.02
C PRO A 397 5.83 0.08 -23.82
N PHE A 398 7.07 -0.40 -23.69
CA PHE A 398 7.97 -0.01 -22.61
C PHE A 398 8.58 1.40 -22.76
N ASP A 399 8.37 2.09 -23.90
CA ASP A 399 8.84 3.48 -24.07
C ASP A 399 8.08 4.51 -23.24
N ILE A 400 7.03 4.10 -22.51
CA ILE A 400 6.47 4.90 -21.42
C ILE A 400 7.52 5.24 -20.34
N TRP A 401 8.60 4.46 -20.25
CA TRP A 401 9.71 4.68 -19.33
C TRP A 401 10.92 5.36 -19.96
N TYR A 402 10.80 5.91 -21.18
CA TYR A 402 11.90 6.62 -21.83
C TYR A 402 12.53 7.69 -20.91
N ASP A 403 13.82 7.52 -20.56
CA ASP A 403 14.51 8.39 -19.59
C ASP A 403 15.27 9.56 -20.26
N GLY A 404 15.23 9.66 -21.59
CA GLY A 404 16.04 10.59 -22.39
C GLY A 404 15.75 12.09 -22.25
N PHE A 405 14.86 12.48 -21.33
CA PHE A 405 14.63 13.88 -20.95
C PHE A 405 15.48 14.32 -19.75
N LYS A 406 16.17 13.40 -19.09
CA LYS A 406 16.99 13.67 -17.90
C LYS A 406 18.46 13.63 -18.25
N LEU A 407 19.27 14.52 -17.69
CA LEU A 407 20.73 14.54 -17.90
C LEU A 407 21.39 13.19 -17.61
N ARG A 408 20.94 12.51 -16.54
CA ARG A 408 21.49 11.21 -16.13
C ARG A 408 21.38 10.12 -17.21
N SER A 409 20.45 10.23 -18.16
CA SER A 409 20.30 9.24 -19.24
C SER A 409 21.45 9.28 -20.26
N THR A 410 22.39 10.21 -20.10
CA THR A 410 23.60 10.34 -20.93
C THR A 410 24.85 9.78 -20.25
N ILE A 411 24.73 9.35 -18.99
CA ILE A 411 25.82 8.78 -18.20
C ILE A 411 25.55 7.28 -18.05
N SER A 412 26.57 6.44 -18.27
CA SER A 412 26.40 4.99 -18.08
C SER A 412 26.21 4.66 -16.60
N GLU A 413 25.42 3.61 -16.34
CA GLU A 413 25.16 3.13 -14.97
C GLU A 413 26.46 2.69 -14.29
N ASP A 414 27.32 1.92 -14.97
CA ASP A 414 28.66 1.56 -14.49
C ASP A 414 29.49 2.76 -13.99
N ARG A 415 29.34 3.91 -14.64
CA ARG A 415 30.05 5.13 -14.24
C ARG A 415 29.41 5.75 -13.00
N LEU A 416 28.09 5.76 -12.90
CA LEU A 416 27.37 6.21 -11.71
C LEU A 416 27.71 5.31 -10.52
N ASP A 417 27.58 3.99 -10.67
CA ASP A 417 27.97 2.99 -9.68
C ASP A 417 29.40 3.22 -9.17
N SER A 418 30.36 3.37 -10.10
CA SER A 418 31.76 3.59 -9.72
C SER A 418 31.95 4.87 -8.88
N LEU A 419 31.22 5.94 -9.20
CA LEU A 419 31.27 7.20 -8.45
C LEU A 419 30.56 7.08 -7.10
N THR A 420 29.39 6.44 -7.07
CA THR A 420 28.59 6.23 -5.86
C THR A 420 29.33 5.34 -4.86
N ARG A 421 29.89 4.21 -5.30
CA ARG A 421 30.68 3.31 -4.44
C ARG A 421 31.92 3.99 -3.87
N ALA A 422 32.62 4.76 -4.71
CA ALA A 422 33.80 5.51 -4.27
C ALA A 422 33.45 6.58 -3.24
N LYS A 423 32.30 7.25 -3.38
CA LYS A 423 31.87 8.31 -2.47
C LYS A 423 31.25 7.76 -1.19
N TYR A 424 30.50 6.67 -1.29
CA TYR A 424 29.72 6.06 -0.21
C TYR A 424 30.03 4.57 -0.07
N PRO A 425 31.23 4.22 0.41
CA PRO A 425 31.62 2.82 0.64
C PRO A 425 30.86 2.17 1.81
N THR A 426 30.21 2.98 2.67
CA THR A 426 29.46 2.50 3.83
C THR A 426 28.20 3.35 4.06
N VAL A 427 27.23 2.79 4.79
CA VAL A 427 26.04 3.52 5.27
C VAL A 427 26.44 4.77 6.06
N ALA A 428 27.46 4.65 6.91
CA ALA A 428 27.95 5.77 7.72
C ALA A 428 28.54 6.91 6.87
N ALA A 429 29.23 6.58 5.77
CA ALA A 429 29.74 7.58 4.83
C ALA A 429 28.59 8.34 4.15
N PHE A 430 27.53 7.64 3.75
CA PHE A 430 26.34 8.27 3.17
C PHE A 430 25.59 9.14 4.18
N GLN A 431 25.37 8.64 5.41
CA GLN A 431 24.76 9.40 6.51
C GLN A 431 25.52 10.70 6.80
N ALA A 432 26.85 10.65 6.82
CA ALA A 432 27.69 11.82 7.09
C ALA A 432 27.60 12.90 5.98
N ASP A 433 27.34 12.49 4.73
CA ASP A 433 27.27 13.41 3.60
C ASP A 433 25.87 14.00 3.35
N LEU A 434 24.83 13.56 4.07
CA LEU A 434 23.45 14.04 3.89
C LEU A 434 23.34 15.57 3.92
N GLY A 435 24.05 16.24 4.82
CA GLY A 435 24.06 17.70 4.88
C GLY A 435 24.60 18.35 3.61
N ASN A 436 25.64 17.78 2.99
CA ASN A 436 26.18 18.28 1.73
C ASN A 436 25.26 17.98 0.55
N ILE A 437 24.63 16.80 0.53
CA ILE A 437 23.63 16.43 -0.48
C ILE A 437 22.48 17.43 -0.44
N LEU A 438 21.93 17.72 0.74
CA LEU A 438 20.84 18.68 0.91
C LEU A 438 21.24 20.08 0.47
N ARG A 439 22.43 20.57 0.84
CA ARG A 439 22.94 21.86 0.33
C ARG A 439 23.09 21.86 -1.19
N GLY A 440 23.57 20.77 -1.77
CA GLY A 440 23.65 20.58 -3.22
C GLY A 440 22.29 20.60 -3.93
N LEU A 441 21.22 20.20 -3.23
CA LEU A 441 19.83 20.31 -3.69
C LEU A 441 19.22 21.70 -3.50
N GLY A 442 19.96 22.64 -2.90
CA GLY A 442 19.55 24.03 -2.72
C GLY A 442 18.93 24.36 -1.36
N PHE A 443 18.97 23.45 -0.38
CA PHE A 443 18.59 23.78 1.00
C PHE A 443 19.65 24.70 1.63
N ASP A 444 19.21 25.68 2.43
CA ASP A 444 20.15 26.49 3.20
C ASP A 444 20.84 25.66 4.30
N ALA A 445 21.93 26.19 4.86
CA ALA A 445 22.72 25.45 5.84
C ALA A 445 21.90 25.04 7.08
N SER A 446 21.03 25.92 7.58
CA SER A 446 20.23 25.65 8.78
C SER A 446 19.17 24.59 8.53
N GLN A 447 18.54 24.61 7.36
CA GLN A 447 17.57 23.59 6.93
C GLN A 447 18.25 22.25 6.72
N ALA A 448 19.41 22.23 6.05
CA ALA A 448 20.18 21.02 5.82
C ALA A 448 20.61 20.35 7.14
N ASP A 449 21.08 21.14 8.11
CA ASP A 449 21.49 20.64 9.42
C ASP A 449 20.28 20.12 10.23
N TYR A 450 19.17 20.85 10.21
CA TYR A 450 17.92 20.40 10.83
C TYR A 450 17.45 19.06 10.25
N LEU A 451 17.33 18.95 8.93
CA LEU A 451 16.89 17.72 8.27
C LEU A 451 17.85 16.57 8.51
N THR A 452 19.16 16.81 8.43
CA THR A 452 20.19 15.80 8.73
C THR A 452 20.06 15.27 10.16
N SER A 453 19.73 16.13 11.13
CA SER A 453 19.49 15.72 12.52
C SER A 453 18.25 14.82 12.70
N LYS A 454 17.32 14.84 11.73
CA LYS A 454 16.05 14.12 11.75
C LYS A 454 16.03 12.87 10.86
N VAL A 455 17.14 12.53 10.20
CA VAL A 455 17.23 11.37 9.31
C VAL A 455 18.30 10.41 9.80
N THR A 456 17.96 9.12 9.83
CA THR A 456 18.91 8.00 9.94
C THR A 456 18.90 7.21 8.64
N VAL A 457 20.07 6.77 8.17
CA VAL A 457 20.22 5.88 7.03
C VAL A 457 20.33 4.44 7.50
N ASP A 458 19.51 3.55 6.95
CA ASP A 458 19.57 2.10 7.23
C ASP A 458 19.90 1.29 5.96
N PRO A 459 20.67 0.19 6.09
CA PRO A 459 20.96 -0.72 4.98
C PRO A 459 19.72 -1.57 4.65
N ALA A 460 19.04 -1.23 3.56
CA ALA A 460 17.85 -1.96 3.11
C ALA A 460 18.22 -3.34 2.55
N ARG A 461 17.43 -4.37 2.91
CA ARG A 461 17.45 -5.67 2.23
C ARG A 461 16.71 -5.62 0.88
N GLY A 462 15.54 -4.99 0.89
CA GLY A 462 14.59 -4.93 -0.23
C GLY A 462 14.69 -3.66 -1.06
N SER A 463 13.54 -3.14 -1.48
CA SER A 463 13.36 -1.91 -2.26
C SER A 463 13.73 -0.62 -1.51
N GLY A 464 13.98 -0.69 -0.20
CA GLY A 464 14.35 0.48 0.60
C GLY A 464 13.19 1.44 0.86
N HIS A 465 11.99 0.93 1.17
CA HIS A 465 10.89 1.79 1.60
C HIS A 465 11.29 2.57 2.86
N ALA A 466 11.37 3.90 2.74
CA ALA A 466 11.63 4.76 3.87
C ALA A 466 10.56 4.56 4.95
N ALA A 467 10.97 4.57 6.21
CA ALA A 467 10.05 4.52 7.34
C ALA A 467 9.85 5.94 7.89
N GLU A 468 8.60 6.36 7.95
CA GLU A 468 8.20 7.69 8.40
C GLU A 468 8.33 7.82 9.93
N PRO A 469 8.64 9.02 10.46
CA PRO A 469 8.62 9.24 11.90
C PRO A 469 7.18 9.34 12.40
N GLY A 470 6.86 8.58 13.45
CA GLY A 470 5.53 8.63 14.09
C GLY A 470 5.38 9.75 15.12
N ARG A 471 6.50 10.26 15.67
CA ARG A 471 6.54 11.33 16.69
C ARG A 471 7.56 12.41 16.33
N ARG A 472 7.47 13.57 17.00
CA ARG A 472 8.35 14.73 16.73
C ARG A 472 9.81 14.47 17.11
N GLU A 473 10.02 13.60 18.09
CA GLU A 473 11.31 13.13 18.58
C GLU A 473 11.89 11.98 17.74
N ASP A 474 11.07 11.29 16.95
CA ASP A 474 11.53 10.19 16.12
C ASP A 474 12.33 10.71 14.92
N LYS A 475 13.20 9.84 14.39
CA LYS A 475 13.91 10.09 13.13
C LYS A 475 13.17 9.41 11.98
N ALA A 476 13.21 10.02 10.81
CA ALA A 476 12.86 9.36 9.57
C ALA A 476 13.98 8.39 9.19
N HIS A 477 13.60 7.22 8.70
CA HIS A 477 14.51 6.16 8.31
C HIS A 477 14.63 6.11 6.79
N LEU A 478 15.74 6.65 6.27
CA LEU A 478 16.10 6.57 4.86
C LEU A 478 16.73 5.20 4.59
N ARG A 479 15.96 4.29 4.01
CA ARG A 479 16.43 2.94 3.71
C ARG A 479 17.02 2.88 2.32
N THR A 480 18.27 2.43 2.20
CA THR A 480 18.95 2.30 0.90
C THR A 480 19.82 1.06 0.89
N ARG A 481 20.00 0.44 -0.28
CA ARG A 481 20.93 -0.67 -0.43
C ARG A 481 22.36 -0.14 -0.34
N VAL A 482 23.17 -0.80 0.47
CA VAL A 482 24.63 -0.59 0.53
C VAL A 482 25.23 -1.99 0.60
N GLY A 483 25.78 -2.46 -0.52
CA GLY A 483 26.39 -3.78 -0.60
C GLY A 483 27.76 -3.84 0.07
N ALA A 484 28.38 -5.01 0.06
CA ALA A 484 29.74 -5.19 0.61
C ALA A 484 30.78 -4.27 -0.05
N ASP A 485 30.56 -3.90 -1.31
CA ASP A 485 31.43 -3.03 -2.11
C ASP A 485 31.00 -1.54 -2.09
N GLY A 486 30.02 -1.18 -1.26
CA GLY A 486 29.45 0.18 -1.18
C GLY A 486 28.08 0.31 -1.87
N MET A 487 27.61 1.56 -1.98
CA MET A 487 26.33 1.90 -2.62
C MET A 487 26.46 1.96 -4.15
N ASP A 488 25.56 1.29 -4.88
CA ASP A 488 25.43 1.30 -6.34
C ASP A 488 24.56 2.46 -6.85
#